data_AF-A0A5D2DSI6-F1
#
_entry.id   AF-A0A5D2DSI6-F1
#
_cell.length_a   1.000
_cell.length_b   1.000
_cell.length_c   1.000
_cell.angle_alpha   90.00
_cell.angle_beta   90.00
_cell.angle_gamma   90.00
#
_symmetry.space_group_name_H-M   'P 1'
#
loop_
_entity.id
_entity.type
_entity.pdbx_description
1 polymer ?
#
loop_
_entity_poly.entity_id
_entity_poly.type
_entity_poly.pdbx_seq_one_letter_code
_entity_poly.pdbx_strand_id
1 'polypeptide(L)' 'MWQALVDAPDMVRGQMNFKRLTLTDITIDIPHVKNKWESSSWGRKLIVQKRRASLNDFDRFKLMLAKIKVSF' A
#
# COMPACT_ATOMS: atom_id res chain seq x y z
N MET A 1 4.03 18.21 14.02
CA MET A 1 2.56 18.29 14.25
C MET A 1 1.90 17.46 13.15
N TRP A 2 1.12 16.45 13.50
CA TRP A 2 0.53 15.54 12.52
C TRP A 2 -0.60 16.23 11.75
N GLN A 3 -0.55 16.20 10.43
CA GLN A 3 -1.56 16.80 9.54
C GLN A 3 -2.05 15.75 8.55
N ALA A 4 -3.34 15.78 8.26
CA ALA A 4 -3.95 15.06 7.15
C ALA A 4 -4.13 15.98 5.97
N LEU A 5 -4.17 15.41 4.78
CA LEU A 5 -4.60 16.10 3.60
C LEU A 5 -6.09 15.81 3.40
N VAL A 6 -6.88 16.87 3.27
CA VAL A 6 -8.35 16.83 3.22
C VAL A 6 -8.81 17.40 1.89
N ASP A 7 -9.83 16.78 1.30
CA ASP A 7 -10.41 17.15 0.01
C ASP A 7 -11.94 17.06 0.11
N ALA A 8 -12.65 17.92 -0.61
CA ALA A 8 -14.11 17.92 -0.69
C ALA A 8 -14.58 18.51 -2.03
N PRO A 9 -15.77 18.15 -2.54
CA PRO A 9 -16.23 18.62 -3.86
C PRO A 9 -16.22 20.15 -4.03
N ASP A 10 -16.56 20.88 -2.97
CA ASP A 10 -16.70 22.33 -2.98
C ASP A 10 -15.50 23.05 -2.32
N MET A 11 -14.39 22.35 -2.08
CA MET A 11 -13.22 22.91 -1.40
C MET A 11 -11.93 22.49 -2.11
N VAL A 12 -11.00 23.43 -2.26
CA VAL A 12 -9.67 23.10 -2.75
C VAL A 12 -8.93 22.26 -1.70
N ARG A 13 -8.36 21.13 -2.15
CA ARG A 13 -7.51 20.24 -1.36
C ARG A 13 -6.49 20.98 -0.50
N GLY A 14 -6.45 20.70 0.80
CA GLY A 14 -5.58 21.39 1.77
C GLY A 14 -5.09 20.49 2.91
N GLN A 15 -4.06 20.94 3.63
CA GLN A 15 -3.56 20.24 4.82
C GLN A 15 -4.26 20.75 6.08
N MET A 16 -4.78 19.84 6.90
CA MET A 16 -5.45 20.14 8.16
C MET A 16 -4.84 19.34 9.32
N ASN A 17 -4.75 19.96 10.49
CA ASN A 17 -4.24 19.29 11.69
C ASN A 17 -5.31 18.36 12.29
N PHE A 18 -4.91 17.16 12.73
CA PHE A 18 -5.82 16.20 13.36
C PHE A 18 -6.58 16.76 14.57
N LYS A 19 -5.99 17.69 15.32
CA LYS A 19 -6.69 18.36 16.45
C LYS A 19 -7.96 19.12 16.04
N ARG A 20 -8.12 19.43 14.75
CA ARG A 20 -9.27 20.15 14.19
C ARG A 20 -10.20 19.24 13.38
N LEU A 21 -10.01 17.92 13.44
CA LEU A 21 -10.79 16.93 12.68
C LEU A 21 -11.43 15.93 13.64
N THR A 22 -12.73 15.67 13.45
CA THR A 22 -13.46 14.57 14.11
C THR A 22 -13.93 13.59 13.05
N LEU A 23 -13.39 12.37 13.06
CA LEU A 23 -13.71 11.34 12.07
C LEU A 23 -15.09 10.73 12.35
N THR A 24 -15.76 10.32 11.29
CA THR A 24 -17.01 9.53 11.35
C THR A 24 -16.72 8.08 11.00
N ASP A 25 -17.64 7.16 11.33
CA ASP A 25 -17.49 5.74 11.01
C ASP A 25 -17.70 5.42 9.52
N ILE A 26 -18.13 6.41 8.72
CA ILE A 26 -18.37 6.24 7.29
C ILE A 26 -17.02 6.18 6.57
N THR A 27 -16.76 5.06 5.89
CA THR A 27 -15.56 4.88 5.06
C THR A 27 -15.96 4.68 3.61
N ILE A 28 -15.26 5.37 2.70
CA ILE A 28 -15.49 5.31 1.26
C ILE A 28 -14.25 4.67 0.63
N ASP A 29 -14.44 3.58 -0.13
CA ASP A 29 -13.35 3.00 -0.91
C ASP A 29 -13.12 3.82 -2.18
N ILE A 30 -11.93 4.42 -2.30
CA ILE A 30 -11.56 5.25 -3.44
C ILE A 30 -10.64 4.41 -4.34
N PRO A 31 -11.14 3.84 -5.45
CA PRO A 31 -10.44 2.79 -6.20
C PRO A 31 -9.11 3.27 -6.80
N HIS A 32 -9.02 4.54 -7.20
CA HIS A 32 -7.83 5.08 -7.86
C HIS A 32 -6.64 5.26 -6.91
N VAL A 33 -6.91 5.56 -5.64
CA VAL A 33 -5.86 5.77 -4.62
C VAL A 33 -5.22 4.43 -4.25
N LYS A 34 -6.02 3.38 -4.14
CA LYS A 34 -5.55 2.03 -3.83
C LYS A 34 -4.58 1.50 -4.89
N ASN A 35 -4.92 1.62 -6.17
CA ASN A 35 -4.05 1.19 -7.26
C ASN A 35 -2.72 1.98 -7.31
N LYS A 36 -2.79 3.31 -7.12
CA LYS A 36 -1.60 4.17 -7.05
C LYS A 36 -0.72 3.84 -5.84
N TRP A 37 -1.34 3.50 -4.72
CA TRP A 37 -0.65 3.06 -3.52
C TRP A 37 0.05 1.72 -3.72
N GLU A 38 -0.65 0.71 -4.25
CA GLU A 38 -0.10 -0.64 -4.47
C GLU A 38 1.07 -0.64 -5.47
N SER A 39 1.04 0.24 -6.47
CA SER A 39 2.13 0.42 -7.44
C SER A 39 3.34 1.20 -6.90
N SER A 40 3.20 1.91 -5.79
CA SER A 40 4.33 2.60 -5.14
C SER A 40 5.41 1.59 -4.69
N SER A 41 6.66 2.03 -4.54
CA SER A 41 7.75 1.16 -4.08
C SER A 41 7.46 0.56 -2.69
N TRP A 42 6.83 1.34 -1.81
CA TRP A 42 6.46 0.89 -0.47
C TRP A 42 5.30 -0.11 -0.51
N GLY A 43 4.25 0.17 -1.29
CA GLY A 43 3.14 -0.75 -1.51
C GLY A 43 3.59 -2.10 -2.08
N ARG A 44 4.44 -2.07 -3.12
CA ARG A 44 5.05 -3.27 -3.71
C ARG A 44 5.85 -4.07 -2.69
N LYS A 45 6.62 -3.42 -1.82
CA LYS A 45 7.39 -4.09 -0.75
C LYS A 45 6.48 -4.88 0.19
N LEU A 46 5.38 -4.28 0.64
CA LEU A 46 4.41 -4.94 1.52
C LEU A 46 3.73 -6.12 0.82
N ILE A 47 3.35 -5.96 -0.45
CA ILE A 47 2.76 -7.04 -1.26
C ILE A 47 3.73 -8.22 -1.38
N VAL A 48 5.01 -7.95 -1.70
CA VAL A 48 6.05 -8.98 -1.77
C VAL A 48 6.25 -9.66 -0.43
N GLN A 49 6.25 -8.93 0.68
CA GLN A 49 6.38 -9.51 2.02
C GLN A 49 5.21 -10.47 2.33
N LYS A 50 3.97 -10.05 2.06
CA LYS A 50 2.78 -10.91 2.22
C LYS A 50 2.87 -12.17 1.35
N ARG A 51 3.24 -12.02 0.07
CA ARG A 51 3.43 -13.17 -0.84
C ARG A 51 4.52 -14.12 -0.36
N ARG A 52 5.64 -13.60 0.17
CA ARG A 52 6.73 -14.43 0.70
C ARG A 52 6.34 -15.17 1.97
N ALA A 53 5.52 -14.57 2.82
CA ALA A 53 4.99 -15.21 4.02
C ALA A 53 4.06 -16.38 3.69
N SER A 54 3.28 -16.29 2.60
CA SER A 54 2.36 -17.34 2.16
C SER A 54 3.00 -18.44 1.30
N LEU A 55 4.32 -18.45 1.11
CA LEU A 55 4.99 -19.46 0.27
C LEU A 55 5.04 -20.82 0.96
N ASN A 56 4.52 -21.83 0.27
CA ASN A 56 4.70 -23.24 0.59
C ASN A 56 6.13 -23.70 0.28
N ASP A 57 6.56 -24.81 0.87
CA ASP A 57 7.92 -25.34 0.74
C ASP A 57 8.31 -25.62 -0.72
N PHE A 58 7.39 -26.21 -1.50
CA PHE A 58 7.61 -26.47 -2.91
C PHE A 58 7.84 -25.19 -3.74
N ASP A 59 7.14 -24.09 -3.40
CA ASP A 59 7.32 -22.82 -4.10
C ASP A 59 8.67 -22.17 -3.75
N ARG A 60 9.15 -22.38 -2.52
CA ARG A 60 10.49 -21.93 -2.09
C ARG A 60 11.58 -22.67 -2.87
N PHE A 61 11.42 -23.97 -3.09
CA PHE A 61 12.35 -24.76 -3.92
C PHE A 61 12.40 -24.24 -5.37
N LYS A 62 11.25 -23.97 -5.99
CA LYS A 62 11.21 -23.38 -7.35
C LYS A 62 11.92 -22.03 -7.41
N LEU A 63 11.68 -21.15 -6.43
CA LEU A 63 12.34 -19.85 -6.36
C LEU A 63 13.86 -19.97 -6.18
N MET A 64 14.33 -20.96 -5.43
CA MET A 64 15.76 -21.25 -5.30
C MET A 64 16.39 -21.61 -6.64
N LEU A 65 15.80 -22.57 -7.37
CA LEU A 65 16.29 -22.96 -8.70
C LEU A 65 16.29 -21.80 -9.69
N ALA A 66 15.22 -21.00 -9.70
CA ALA A 66 15.13 -19.82 -10.54
C ALA A 66 16.22 -18.79 -10.23
N LYS A 67 16.53 -18.56 -8.95
CA LYS A 67 17.61 -17.66 -8.54
C LYS A 67 18.98 -18.15 -8.98
N ILE A 68 19.25 -19.45 -8.85
CA ILE A 68 20.50 -20.04 -9.32
C ILE A 68 20.63 -19.82 -10.83
N LYS A 69 19.58 -20.12 -11.60
CA LYS A 69 19.57 -19.96 -13.07
C LYS A 69 19.76 -18.51 -13.53
N VAL A 70 19.25 -17.52 -12.79
CA VAL A 70 19.38 -16.08 -13.14
C VAL A 70 20.74 -15.51 -12.75
N SER A 71 21.42 -16.12 -11.76
CA SER A 71 22.73 -15.66 -11.28
C SER A 71 23.91 -16.18 -12.10
N PHE A 72 23.68 -17.17 -12.97
CA PHE A 72 24.61 -17.63 -14.01
C PHE A 72 24.23 -16.98 -15.35
#